data_AF-A0A1F5LNX1-F1
#
_entry.id   AF-A0A1F5LNX1-F1
#
_cell.length_a   1.000
_cell.length_b   1.000
_cell.length_c   1.000
_cell.angle_alpha   90.00
_cell.angle_beta   90.00
_cell.angle_gamma   90.00
#
_symmetry.space_group_name_H-M   'P 1'
#
loop_
_entity.id
_entity.type
_entity.pdbx_description
1 polymer ?
#
loop_
_entity_poly.entity_id
_entity_poly.type
_entity_poly.pdbx_seq_one_letter_code
_entity_poly.pdbx_strand_id
1 'polypeptide(L)'
;MSEVKQPFFDVVMLVVSMAFRDGVFESNIRSLEDIFATRVQPPRHSLQLKFVKEKLNVPVCRQPVSTSCGISTHEMKPLRYHTYLFYLKRLSLAVGMPRAMRPYDQRRGTGEAVEKTAPLPLLQQVMGHVYASTFQTYMNQRVQSHVQAAFLGIPSEDALMNILSHQSRYIDPRAPAHYDDLPASTRASLSTHPEIVGLQEMRNAIAREAKEMYGSMKNAVGTKIGELKAKTEAALRCAKAKLKKDTFNGARGEFFATIDTLEINRQLDPSLLDIDKQAYEPEKIVHRLNERRQVAELMQISMQGLSEKDDMAQRVNLVNALIELGRVGKSCLKGKQSLLHLRNLEIVPSRSPIDIAFSAFLNRITSATLLRPEKLENISKNIFGIISQLSPYPVLTNIASLC
;
A
#
# COMPACT_ATOMS: atom_id res chain seq x y z
N MET A 1 -2.14 18.94 21.20
CA MET A 1 -2.58 18.70 19.80
C MET A 1 -1.64 17.67 19.19
N SER A 2 -2.10 16.80 18.30
CA SER A 2 -1.17 15.94 17.56
C SER A 2 -0.28 16.82 16.67
N GLU A 3 1.04 16.64 16.78
CA GLU A 3 2.02 17.41 16.00
C GLU A 3 2.03 16.97 14.52
N VAL A 4 1.39 15.84 14.21
CA VAL A 4 1.33 15.30 12.86
C VAL A 4 0.40 16.15 12.00
N LYS A 5 0.97 16.85 11.02
CA LYS A 5 0.22 17.71 10.08
C LYS A 5 -0.42 16.95 8.92
N GLN A 6 -0.14 15.66 8.78
CA GLN A 6 -0.59 14.82 7.68
C GLN A 6 -1.62 13.85 8.23
N PRO A 7 -2.92 14.08 8.00
CA PRO A 7 -3.97 13.36 8.69
C PRO A 7 -3.89 11.83 8.58
N PHE A 8 -3.44 11.31 7.44
CA PHE A 8 -3.27 9.87 7.22
C PHE A 8 -2.12 9.23 8.03
N PHE A 9 -1.17 10.02 8.54
CA PHE A 9 -0.13 9.56 9.46
C PHE A 9 -0.48 9.77 10.93
N ASP A 10 -1.61 10.42 11.22
CA ASP A 10 -2.00 10.76 12.58
C ASP A 10 -2.75 9.61 13.25
N VAL A 11 -1.98 8.65 13.77
CA VAL A 11 -2.52 7.45 14.43
C VAL A 11 -3.38 7.81 15.64
N VAL A 12 -3.06 8.88 16.36
CA VAL A 12 -3.83 9.33 17.51
C VAL A 12 -5.25 9.68 17.08
N MET A 13 -5.40 10.43 15.99
CA MET A 13 -6.70 10.82 15.46
C MET A 13 -7.52 9.61 14.98
N LEU A 14 -6.87 8.63 14.35
CA LEU A 14 -7.53 7.37 13.96
C LEU A 14 -8.04 6.60 15.19
N VAL A 15 -7.22 6.46 16.24
CA VAL A 15 -7.61 5.77 17.48
C VAL A 15 -8.73 6.51 18.20
N VAL A 16 -8.66 7.84 18.28
CA VAL A 16 -9.70 8.67 18.89
C VAL A 16 -11.04 8.53 18.13
N SER A 17 -11.03 8.49 16.80
CA SER A 17 -12.27 8.24 16.02
C SER A 17 -12.92 6.89 16.35
N MET A 18 -12.11 5.83 16.54
CA MET A 18 -12.59 4.52 16.95
C MET A 18 -13.11 4.53 18.40
N ALA A 19 -12.44 5.26 19.29
CA ALA A 19 -12.86 5.45 20.68
C ALA A 19 -14.24 6.12 20.79
N PHE A 20 -14.49 7.18 20.01
CA PHE A 20 -15.81 7.82 19.93
C PHE A 20 -16.88 6.87 19.39
N ARG A 21 -16.56 6.11 18.34
CA ARG A 21 -17.48 5.14 17.77
C ARG A 21 -17.89 4.06 18.77
N ASP A 22 -16.98 3.61 19.61
CA ASP A 22 -17.23 2.57 20.62
C ASP A 22 -17.76 3.11 21.95
N GLY A 23 -17.85 4.44 22.11
CA GLY A 23 -18.37 5.11 23.30
C GLY A 23 -17.55 4.75 24.55
N VAL A 24 -16.21 4.80 24.44
CA VAL A 24 -15.34 4.23 25.49
C VAL A 24 -14.99 5.21 26.60
N PHE A 25 -15.19 6.52 26.44
CA PHE A 25 -14.77 7.52 27.42
C PHE A 25 -15.58 7.42 28.73
N GLU A 26 -14.90 7.46 29.88
CA GLU A 26 -15.52 7.50 31.21
C GLU A 26 -16.08 8.89 31.54
N SER A 27 -15.44 9.94 31.01
CA SER A 27 -15.92 11.31 31.08
C SER A 27 -17.11 11.56 30.15
N ASN A 28 -17.84 12.66 30.39
CA ASN A 28 -18.93 13.15 29.53
C ASN A 28 -18.47 13.72 28.16
N ILE A 29 -17.30 13.33 27.67
CA ILE A 29 -16.76 13.73 26.36
C ILE A 29 -17.57 13.03 25.27
N ARG A 30 -18.19 13.81 24.38
CA ARG A 30 -19.08 13.34 23.31
C ARG A 30 -18.56 13.69 21.92
N SER A 31 -17.67 14.67 21.82
CA SER A 31 -17.09 15.13 20.56
C SER A 31 -15.58 15.39 20.69
N LEU A 32 -14.90 15.52 19.55
CA LEU A 32 -13.48 15.89 19.54
C LEU A 32 -13.28 17.31 20.07
N GLU A 33 -14.25 18.18 19.84
CA GLU A 33 -14.31 19.55 20.34
C GLU A 33 -14.31 19.58 21.87
N ASP A 34 -14.97 18.64 22.54
CA ASP A 34 -14.91 18.53 24.01
C ASP A 34 -13.48 18.23 24.48
N ILE A 35 -12.75 17.37 23.75
CA ILE A 35 -11.33 17.09 24.04
C ILE A 35 -10.50 18.36 23.86
N PHE A 36 -10.74 19.14 22.80
CA PHE A 36 -10.01 20.38 22.54
C PHE A 36 -10.38 21.52 23.50
N ALA A 37 -11.62 21.56 23.98
CA ALA A 37 -12.07 22.54 24.97
C ALA A 37 -11.58 22.21 26.39
N THR A 38 -11.18 20.97 26.64
CA THR A 38 -10.70 20.52 27.95
C THR A 38 -9.41 21.25 28.34
N ARG A 39 -9.42 21.90 29.51
CA ARG A 39 -8.26 22.61 30.05
C ARG A 39 -7.64 21.84 31.20
N VAL A 40 -6.31 21.68 31.16
CA VAL A 40 -5.55 21.19 32.31
C VAL A 40 -5.42 22.35 33.31
N GLN A 41 -5.94 22.17 34.51
CA GLN A 41 -5.88 23.17 35.57
C GLN A 41 -4.68 22.91 36.51
N PRO A 42 -4.03 23.96 37.04
CA PRO A 42 -3.03 23.81 38.10
C PRO A 42 -3.58 23.04 39.32
N PRO A 43 -2.76 22.27 40.05
CA PRO A 43 -1.32 22.05 39.86
C PRO A 43 -1.01 20.93 38.85
N ARG A 44 -2.00 20.43 38.09
CA ARG A 44 -1.78 19.33 37.16
C ARG A 44 -1.13 19.83 35.87
N HIS A 45 -0.32 18.95 35.27
CA HIS A 45 0.33 19.18 33.98
C HIS A 45 -0.27 18.33 32.85
N SER A 46 -1.17 17.40 33.19
CA SER A 46 -1.88 16.57 32.21
C SER A 46 -3.22 16.07 32.76
N LEU A 47 -4.11 15.71 31.83
CA LEU A 47 -5.34 14.98 32.12
C LEU A 47 -5.33 13.70 31.27
N GLN A 48 -5.62 12.58 31.92
CA GLN A 48 -5.72 11.29 31.25
C GLN A 48 -7.16 11.06 30.80
N LEU A 49 -7.36 10.81 29.51
CA LEU A 49 -8.63 10.31 28.99
C LEU A 49 -8.78 8.85 29.43
N LYS A 50 -9.68 8.61 30.39
CA LYS A 50 -9.95 7.26 30.89
C LYS A 50 -11.04 6.59 30.09
N PHE A 51 -10.90 5.28 29.92
CA PHE A 51 -11.91 4.45 29.30
C PHE A 51 -12.71 3.68 30.35
N VAL A 52 -14.00 3.48 30.10
CA VAL A 52 -14.88 2.68 30.97
C VAL A 52 -14.35 1.26 31.08
N LYS A 53 -14.43 0.69 32.28
CA LYS A 53 -13.79 -0.59 32.63
C LYS A 53 -14.28 -1.74 31.74
N GLU A 54 -15.55 -1.71 31.36
CA GLU A 54 -16.22 -2.72 30.54
C GLU A 54 -15.70 -2.71 29.09
N LYS A 55 -15.11 -1.61 28.62
CA LYS A 55 -14.63 -1.45 27.24
C LYS A 55 -13.13 -1.70 27.08
N LEU A 56 -12.38 -1.89 28.17
CA LEU A 56 -10.92 -2.09 28.12
C LEU A 56 -10.49 -3.32 27.29
N ASN A 57 -11.36 -4.34 27.21
CA ASN A 57 -11.09 -5.56 26.44
C ASN A 57 -11.62 -5.51 24.99
N VAL A 58 -12.21 -4.39 24.55
CA VAL A 58 -12.67 -4.23 23.16
C VAL A 58 -11.44 -4.01 22.27
N PRO A 59 -11.19 -4.87 21.26
CA PRO A 59 -10.05 -4.65 20.37
C PRO A 59 -10.25 -3.40 19.51
N VAL A 60 -9.21 -2.59 19.37
CA VAL A 60 -9.22 -1.39 18.51
C VAL A 60 -9.50 -1.78 17.05
N CYS A 61 -8.69 -2.69 16.49
CA CYS A 61 -8.87 -3.22 15.14
C CYS A 61 -9.60 -4.56 15.19
N ARG A 62 -10.75 -4.65 14.51
CA ARG A 62 -11.64 -5.83 14.58
C ARG A 62 -11.87 -6.48 13.23
N GLN A 63 -12.21 -7.77 13.26
CA GLN A 63 -12.32 -8.61 12.09
C GLN A 63 -13.55 -8.21 11.24
N PRO A 64 -13.40 -8.02 9.92
CA PRO A 64 -14.53 -7.95 9.00
C PRO A 64 -15.23 -9.31 8.93
N VAL A 65 -16.55 -9.31 9.04
CA VAL A 65 -17.42 -10.48 8.95
C VAL A 65 -18.47 -10.31 7.87
N SER A 66 -18.77 -11.40 7.17
CA SER A 66 -19.89 -11.43 6.23
C SER A 66 -21.18 -11.62 7.00
N THR A 67 -22.14 -10.75 6.76
CA THR A 67 -23.52 -10.78 7.24
C THR A 67 -24.46 -10.92 6.06
N SER A 68 -25.74 -11.18 6.33
CA SER A 68 -26.79 -11.22 5.31
C SER A 68 -26.91 -9.90 4.53
N CYS A 69 -26.56 -8.78 5.14
CA CYS A 69 -26.61 -7.45 4.52
C CYS A 69 -25.27 -7.02 3.90
N GLY A 70 -24.21 -7.84 3.97
CA GLY A 70 -22.87 -7.55 3.42
C GLY A 70 -21.76 -7.63 4.48
N ILE A 71 -20.69 -6.85 4.33
CA ILE A 71 -19.54 -6.93 5.25
C ILE A 71 -19.74 -5.91 6.38
N SER A 72 -19.59 -6.36 7.64
CA SER A 72 -19.58 -5.50 8.83
C SER A 72 -18.33 -5.78 9.68
N THR A 73 -18.03 -4.88 10.62
CA THR A 73 -16.96 -5.07 11.61
C THR A 73 -17.52 -5.84 12.80
N HIS A 74 -16.89 -6.96 13.16
CA HIS A 74 -17.28 -7.73 14.34
C HIS A 74 -17.06 -6.92 15.62
N GLU A 75 -17.92 -7.07 16.63
CA GLU A 75 -17.86 -6.29 17.89
C GLU A 75 -16.63 -6.57 18.76
N MET A 76 -16.25 -7.84 18.93
CA MET A 76 -15.17 -8.26 19.85
C MET A 76 -14.03 -9.05 19.21
N LYS A 77 -14.16 -9.49 17.94
CA LYS A 77 -13.16 -10.37 17.33
C LYS A 77 -11.98 -9.53 16.84
N PRO A 78 -10.76 -9.70 17.39
CA PRO A 78 -9.60 -8.93 16.97
C PRO A 78 -9.25 -9.21 15.51
N LEU A 79 -8.69 -8.20 14.84
CA LEU A 79 -8.20 -8.32 13.46
C LEU A 79 -7.12 -9.39 13.38
N ARG A 80 -7.36 -10.42 12.57
CA ARG A 80 -6.40 -11.52 12.40
C ARG A 80 -5.23 -11.09 11.52
N TYR A 81 -4.04 -11.62 11.81
CA TYR A 81 -2.83 -11.36 11.02
C TYR A 81 -3.02 -11.58 9.52
N HIS A 82 -3.65 -12.69 9.10
CA HIS A 82 -3.87 -12.96 7.67
C HIS A 82 -4.81 -11.96 7.00
N THR A 83 -5.76 -11.38 7.75
CA THR A 83 -6.67 -10.36 7.23
C THR A 83 -5.92 -9.05 7.07
N TYR A 84 -5.13 -8.66 8.07
CA TYR A 84 -4.23 -7.52 7.96
C TYR A 84 -3.26 -7.66 6.78
N LEU A 85 -2.57 -8.80 6.67
CA LEU A 85 -1.63 -9.09 5.58
C LEU A 85 -2.32 -9.04 4.22
N PHE A 86 -3.54 -9.54 4.10
CA PHE A 86 -4.33 -9.47 2.87
C PHE A 86 -4.56 -8.01 2.43
N TYR A 87 -5.00 -7.14 3.35
CA TYR A 87 -5.20 -5.73 3.05
C TYR A 87 -3.90 -5.02 2.71
N LEU A 88 -2.83 -5.28 3.47
CA LEU A 88 -1.53 -4.67 3.25
C LEU A 88 -0.97 -5.00 1.86
N LYS A 89 -1.00 -6.29 1.50
CA LYS A 89 -0.54 -6.75 0.18
C LYS A 89 -1.34 -6.09 -0.94
N ARG A 90 -2.66 -6.08 -0.82
CA ARG A 90 -3.53 -5.48 -1.83
C ARG A 90 -3.26 -3.99 -2.00
N LEU A 91 -3.14 -3.23 -0.90
CA LEU A 91 -2.84 -1.79 -0.96
C LEU A 91 -1.47 -1.51 -1.56
N SER A 92 -0.44 -2.28 -1.16
CA SER A 92 0.92 -2.09 -1.70
C SER A 92 1.00 -2.33 -3.22
N LEU A 93 0.30 -3.35 -3.72
CA LEU A 93 0.25 -3.63 -5.16
C LEU A 93 -0.57 -2.57 -5.91
N ALA A 94 -1.69 -2.13 -5.33
CA ALA A 94 -2.53 -1.08 -5.91
C ALA A 94 -1.82 0.28 -6.02
N VAL A 95 -0.90 0.59 -5.09
CA VAL A 95 -0.07 1.80 -5.14
C VAL A 95 1.05 1.69 -6.19
N GLY A 96 1.35 0.49 -6.69
CA GLY A 96 2.42 0.31 -7.68
C GLY A 96 3.74 -0.19 -7.10
N MET A 97 3.77 -0.75 -5.88
CA MET A 97 5.03 -1.27 -5.30
C MET A 97 5.54 -2.51 -6.05
N PRO A 98 6.85 -2.65 -6.32
CA PRO A 98 7.38 -3.80 -7.07
C PRO A 98 7.01 -5.16 -6.48
N ARG A 99 6.94 -5.22 -5.15
CA ARG A 99 6.54 -6.42 -4.40
C ARG A 99 5.49 -6.05 -3.37
N ALA A 100 4.64 -7.02 -3.05
CA ALA A 100 3.63 -6.84 -2.03
C ALA A 100 4.29 -6.69 -0.64
N MET A 101 3.91 -5.65 0.09
CA MET A 101 4.47 -5.32 1.39
C MET A 101 4.04 -6.33 2.46
N ARG A 102 4.94 -6.62 3.39
CA ARG A 102 4.69 -7.41 4.59
C ARG A 102 4.79 -6.51 5.83
N PRO A 103 4.10 -6.86 6.92
CA PRO A 103 4.19 -6.10 8.18
C PRO A 103 5.62 -5.93 8.68
N TYR A 104 6.45 -6.95 8.49
CA TYR A 104 7.85 -6.91 8.91
C TYR A 104 8.66 -5.85 8.15
N ASP A 105 8.30 -5.53 6.91
CA ASP A 105 8.99 -4.52 6.11
C ASP A 105 8.79 -3.12 6.73
N GLN A 106 7.61 -2.83 7.32
CA GLN A 106 7.35 -1.58 8.06
C GLN A 106 8.18 -1.48 9.34
N ARG A 107 8.33 -2.61 10.06
CA ARG A 107 9.17 -2.68 11.26
C ARG A 107 10.64 -2.41 10.91
N ARG A 108 11.15 -3.01 9.82
CA ARG A 108 12.51 -2.74 9.32
C ARG A 108 12.68 -1.27 8.95
N GLY A 109 11.78 -0.72 8.14
CA GLY A 109 11.84 0.69 7.75
C GLY A 109 11.77 1.66 8.95
N THR A 110 10.97 1.33 9.97
CA THR A 110 10.92 2.12 11.22
C THR A 110 12.24 2.04 11.97
N GLY A 111 12.83 0.86 12.11
CA GLY A 111 14.14 0.70 12.74
C GLY A 111 15.24 1.47 12.01
N GLU A 112 15.28 1.40 10.67
CA GLU A 112 16.22 2.17 9.84
C GLU A 112 16.04 3.69 10.01
N ALA A 113 14.79 4.18 10.12
CA ALA A 113 14.52 5.60 10.33
C ALA A 113 14.95 6.07 11.74
N VAL A 114 14.69 5.25 12.76
CA VAL A 114 15.05 5.56 14.16
C VAL A 114 16.55 5.49 14.38
N GLU A 115 17.25 4.52 13.80
CA GLU A 115 18.71 4.38 13.91
C GLU A 115 19.46 5.67 13.53
N LYS A 116 18.96 6.44 12.57
CA LYS A 116 19.58 7.70 12.12
C LYS A 116 19.35 8.88 13.05
N THR A 117 18.35 8.80 13.92
CA THR A 117 17.86 9.94 14.71
C THR A 117 17.99 9.72 16.21
N ALA A 118 18.20 8.47 16.63
CA ALA A 118 18.14 8.06 18.01
C ALA A 118 19.39 7.27 18.43
N PRO A 119 19.82 7.41 19.70
CA PRO A 119 20.90 6.58 20.24
C PRO A 119 20.47 5.11 20.31
N LEU A 120 21.46 4.21 20.33
CA LEU A 120 21.25 2.76 20.31
C LEU A 120 20.25 2.22 21.35
N PRO A 121 20.26 2.68 22.62
CA PRO A 121 19.29 2.20 23.62
C PRO A 121 17.84 2.52 23.23
N LEU A 122 17.61 3.68 22.61
CA LEU A 122 16.26 4.07 22.17
C LEU A 122 15.84 3.24 20.94
N LEU A 123 16.76 2.95 20.02
CA LEU A 123 16.50 2.00 18.93
C LEU A 123 16.14 0.61 19.47
N GLN A 124 16.89 0.10 20.45
CA GLN A 124 16.59 -1.17 21.10
C GLN A 124 15.21 -1.17 21.77
N GLN A 125 14.84 -0.08 22.45
CA GLN A 125 13.52 0.08 23.07
C GLN A 125 12.39 0.12 22.03
N VAL A 126 12.53 0.92 20.96
CA VAL A 126 11.54 1.02 19.87
C VAL A 126 11.37 -0.32 19.16
N MET A 127 12.48 -1.01 18.91
CA MET A 127 12.45 -2.34 18.32
C MET A 127 12.03 -3.39 19.34
N GLY A 128 12.00 -3.14 20.65
CA GLY A 128 11.73 -4.17 21.66
C GLY A 128 12.77 -5.31 21.61
N HIS A 129 14.02 -4.97 21.33
CA HIS A 129 15.14 -5.90 21.22
C HIS A 129 16.05 -5.75 22.43
N VAL A 130 16.46 -6.89 23.02
CA VAL A 130 17.49 -6.89 24.06
C VAL A 130 18.85 -6.52 23.46
N TYR A 131 19.16 -7.03 22.27
CA TYR A 131 20.45 -6.81 21.60
C TYR A 131 20.28 -6.13 20.25
N ALA A 132 21.10 -5.10 20.03
CA ALA A 132 21.18 -4.38 18.76
C ALA A 132 21.60 -5.27 17.58
N SER A 133 22.43 -6.30 17.83
CA SER A 133 22.85 -7.28 16.81
C SER A 133 21.66 -7.93 16.11
N THR A 134 20.55 -8.15 16.83
CA THR A 134 19.31 -8.65 16.25
C THR A 134 18.83 -7.75 15.12
N PHE A 135 18.86 -6.42 15.29
CA PHE A 135 18.50 -5.46 14.26
C PHE A 135 19.48 -5.48 13.08
N GLN A 136 20.78 -5.56 13.36
CA GLN A 136 21.83 -5.58 12.35
C GLN A 136 21.67 -6.72 11.35
N THR A 137 21.18 -7.90 11.76
CA THR A 137 20.97 -9.05 10.86
C THR A 137 20.03 -8.80 9.69
N TYR A 138 19.19 -7.77 9.78
CA TYR A 138 18.23 -7.43 8.75
C TYR A 138 18.27 -5.94 8.38
N MET A 139 19.42 -5.27 8.58
CA MET A 139 19.63 -3.94 8.01
C MET A 139 19.50 -3.94 6.49
N ASN A 140 19.28 -2.76 5.92
CA ASN A 140 19.22 -2.59 4.48
C ASN A 140 20.54 -3.04 3.84
N GLN A 141 20.45 -3.82 2.76
CA GLN A 141 21.64 -4.17 1.98
C GLN A 141 22.18 -2.98 1.19
N ARG A 142 21.34 -1.96 0.93
CA ARG A 142 21.77 -0.71 0.31
C ARG A 142 22.38 0.18 1.37
N VAL A 143 23.64 0.54 1.18
CA VAL A 143 24.35 1.48 2.04
C VAL A 143 23.71 2.87 1.89
N GLN A 144 23.19 3.39 2.99
CA GLN A 144 22.48 4.68 3.05
C GLN A 144 23.39 5.83 3.50
N SER A 145 24.69 5.69 3.27
CA SER A 145 25.73 6.67 3.60
C SER A 145 26.55 6.93 2.35
N HIS A 146 26.94 8.20 2.13
CA HIS A 146 27.78 8.56 1.00
C HIS A 146 29.23 8.14 1.26
N VAL A 147 29.54 6.86 1.03
CA VAL A 147 30.85 6.24 1.37
C VAL A 147 32.03 7.02 0.80
N GLN A 148 31.94 7.49 -0.44
CA GLN A 148 33.01 8.29 -1.05
C GLN A 148 33.23 9.64 -0.35
N ALA A 149 32.16 10.29 0.13
CA ALA A 149 32.27 11.58 0.80
C ALA A 149 32.91 11.39 2.18
N ALA A 150 32.47 10.34 2.89
CA ALA A 150 33.08 9.91 4.13
C ALA A 150 34.56 9.58 3.96
N PHE A 151 34.94 8.87 2.90
CA PHE A 151 36.34 8.52 2.61
C PHE A 151 37.20 9.75 2.30
N LEU A 152 36.67 10.68 1.49
CA LEU A 152 37.38 11.90 1.09
C LEU A 152 37.35 13.01 2.15
N GLY A 153 36.63 12.82 3.26
CA GLY A 153 36.45 13.84 4.30
C GLY A 153 35.67 15.08 3.82
N ILE A 154 34.86 14.93 2.77
CA ILE A 154 34.05 16.03 2.20
C ILE A 154 32.61 15.96 2.72
N PRO A 155 31.86 17.07 2.70
CA PRO A 155 30.46 17.08 3.11
C PRO A 155 29.64 16.03 2.33
N SER A 156 28.87 15.22 3.07
CA SER A 156 28.03 14.18 2.51
C SER A 156 26.66 14.72 2.09
N GLU A 157 26.16 14.26 0.94
CA GLU A 157 24.75 14.38 0.56
C GLU A 157 23.95 13.16 1.07
N ASP A 158 23.95 12.91 2.39
CA ASP A 158 23.23 11.77 2.98
C ASP A 158 21.73 11.81 2.68
N ALA A 159 21.14 13.01 2.53
CA ALA A 159 19.76 13.17 2.09
C ALA A 159 19.52 12.57 0.69
N LEU A 160 20.45 12.78 -0.25
CA LEU A 160 20.39 12.18 -1.58
C LEU A 160 20.53 10.65 -1.48
N MET A 161 21.52 10.15 -0.72
CA MET A 161 21.70 8.70 -0.53
C MET A 161 20.49 8.04 0.15
N ASN A 162 19.82 8.75 1.06
CA ASN A 162 18.58 8.31 1.68
C ASN A 162 17.43 8.20 0.67
N ILE A 163 17.27 9.21 -0.18
CA ILE A 163 16.30 9.16 -1.28
C ILE A 163 16.65 7.98 -2.20
N LEU A 164 17.93 7.87 -2.60
CA LEU A 164 18.46 6.84 -3.49
C LEU A 164 18.46 5.41 -2.92
N SER A 165 18.16 5.22 -1.64
CA SER A 165 18.06 3.89 -1.03
C SER A 165 16.61 3.48 -0.75
N HIS A 166 15.67 4.44 -0.80
CA HIS A 166 14.29 4.21 -0.43
C HIS A 166 13.50 3.40 -1.48
N GLN A 167 12.67 2.46 -1.01
CA GLN A 167 11.81 1.62 -1.84
C GLN A 167 10.81 2.43 -2.67
N SER A 168 10.36 3.59 -2.16
CA SER A 168 9.30 4.36 -2.80
C SER A 168 9.65 4.85 -4.20
N ARG A 169 10.95 4.95 -4.55
CA ARG A 169 11.38 5.35 -5.89
C ARG A 169 11.01 4.36 -6.98
N TYR A 170 10.83 3.10 -6.61
CA TYR A 170 10.44 2.05 -7.55
C TYR A 170 8.92 1.88 -7.62
N ILE A 171 8.14 2.76 -6.99
CA ILE A 171 6.69 2.72 -7.09
C ILE A 171 6.30 3.24 -8.47
N ASP A 172 5.62 2.39 -9.24
CA ASP A 172 5.04 2.78 -10.52
C ASP A 172 3.54 2.39 -10.52
N PRO A 173 2.62 3.37 -10.47
CA PRO A 173 1.19 3.12 -10.51
C PRO A 173 0.70 2.42 -11.78
N ARG A 174 1.48 2.44 -12.87
CA ARG A 174 1.17 1.73 -14.14
C ARG A 174 1.33 0.22 -14.02
N ALA A 175 2.00 -0.26 -12.98
CA ALA A 175 2.25 -1.68 -12.77
C ALA A 175 0.95 -2.43 -12.40
N PRO A 176 0.67 -3.61 -12.97
CA PRO A 176 -0.61 -4.32 -12.80
C PRO A 176 -0.89 -4.69 -11.33
N ALA A 177 -2.01 -4.23 -10.77
CA ALA A 177 -2.34 -4.42 -9.36
C ALA A 177 -3.02 -5.78 -9.08
N HIS A 178 -3.69 -6.35 -10.08
CA HIS A 178 -4.44 -7.59 -10.02
C HIS A 178 -4.19 -8.43 -11.28
N TYR A 179 -4.46 -9.73 -11.19
CA TYR A 179 -4.40 -10.64 -12.34
C TYR A 179 -5.33 -10.22 -13.49
N ASP A 180 -6.46 -9.60 -13.18
CA ASP A 180 -7.45 -9.20 -14.18
C ASP A 180 -7.00 -7.96 -14.99
N ASP A 181 -6.00 -7.23 -14.49
CA ASP A 181 -5.39 -6.08 -15.18
C ASP A 181 -4.44 -6.53 -16.30
N LEU A 182 -4.14 -7.83 -16.37
CA LEU A 182 -3.26 -8.40 -17.39
C LEU A 182 -3.97 -8.54 -18.75
N PRO A 183 -3.20 -8.51 -19.87
CA PRO A 183 -3.72 -8.73 -21.21
C PRO A 183 -4.53 -10.04 -21.32
N ALA A 184 -5.57 -10.02 -22.15
CA ALA A 184 -6.45 -11.18 -22.36
C ALA A 184 -5.67 -12.41 -22.87
N SER A 185 -4.65 -12.21 -23.70
CA SER A 185 -3.74 -13.25 -24.19
C SER A 185 -3.01 -13.95 -23.03
N THR A 186 -2.41 -13.19 -22.12
CA THR A 186 -1.76 -13.71 -20.91
C THR A 186 -2.76 -14.46 -20.03
N ARG A 187 -4.00 -13.98 -19.91
CA ARG A 187 -5.04 -14.65 -19.12
C ARG A 187 -5.57 -15.94 -19.76
N ALA A 188 -5.63 -16.01 -21.09
CA ALA A 188 -6.10 -17.19 -21.82
C ALA A 188 -5.18 -18.41 -21.64
N SER A 189 -3.88 -18.18 -21.39
CA SER A 189 -2.90 -19.25 -21.12
C SER A 189 -3.28 -20.12 -19.90
N LEU A 190 -4.08 -19.60 -18.97
CA LEU A 190 -4.54 -20.34 -17.79
C LEU A 190 -5.44 -21.53 -18.14
N SER A 191 -6.32 -21.36 -19.14
CA SER A 191 -7.26 -22.42 -19.55
C SER A 191 -6.61 -23.51 -20.38
N THR A 192 -5.50 -23.21 -21.05
CA THR A 192 -4.78 -24.14 -21.92
C THR A 192 -3.60 -24.83 -21.21
N HIS A 193 -3.32 -24.46 -19.96
CA HIS A 193 -2.19 -25.01 -19.22
C HIS A 193 -2.35 -26.53 -18.99
N PRO A 194 -1.34 -27.36 -19.32
CA PRO A 194 -1.45 -28.83 -19.28
C PRO A 194 -1.96 -29.40 -17.95
N GLU A 195 -1.47 -28.86 -16.82
CA GLU A 195 -1.94 -29.27 -15.49
C GLU A 195 -3.43 -28.98 -15.26
N ILE A 196 -3.94 -27.85 -15.76
CA ILE A 196 -5.35 -27.46 -15.61
C ILE A 196 -6.22 -28.35 -16.48
N VAL A 197 -5.81 -28.58 -17.73
CA VAL A 197 -6.50 -29.47 -18.68
C VAL A 197 -6.56 -30.89 -18.12
N GLY A 198 -5.43 -31.45 -17.68
CA GLY A 198 -5.38 -32.81 -17.12
C GLY A 198 -6.25 -32.97 -15.86
N LEU A 199 -6.26 -31.98 -14.97
CA LEU A 199 -7.14 -32.00 -13.79
C LEU A 199 -8.63 -31.85 -14.16
N GLN A 200 -8.96 -31.13 -15.23
CA GLN A 200 -10.32 -31.03 -15.76
C GLN A 200 -10.78 -32.35 -16.39
N GLU A 201 -9.93 -32.98 -17.18
CA GLU A 201 -10.20 -34.29 -17.78
C GLU A 201 -10.40 -35.36 -16.72
N MET A 202 -9.51 -35.43 -15.72
CA MET A 202 -9.65 -36.35 -14.59
C MET A 202 -10.95 -36.12 -13.82
N ARG A 203 -11.31 -34.86 -13.52
CA ARG A 203 -12.58 -34.53 -12.87
C ARG A 203 -13.77 -35.00 -13.71
N ASN A 204 -13.73 -34.81 -15.03
CA ASN A 204 -14.80 -35.20 -15.94
C ASN A 204 -14.92 -36.73 -16.07
N ALA A 205 -13.80 -37.46 -16.08
CA ALA A 205 -13.77 -38.91 -16.09
C ALA A 205 -14.40 -39.49 -14.82
N ILE A 206 -13.98 -39.01 -13.65
CA ILE A 206 -14.55 -39.43 -12.35
C ILE A 206 -16.06 -39.12 -12.29
N ALA A 207 -16.49 -37.98 -12.82
CA ALA A 207 -17.90 -37.61 -12.86
C ALA A 207 -18.74 -38.54 -13.76
N ARG A 208 -18.14 -39.06 -14.85
CA ARG A 208 -18.78 -40.02 -15.75
C ARG A 208 -18.90 -41.39 -15.08
N GLU A 209 -17.81 -41.87 -14.50
CA GLU A 209 -17.72 -43.14 -13.77
C GLU A 209 -18.71 -43.17 -12.59
N ALA A 210 -18.81 -42.08 -11.83
CA ALA A 210 -19.79 -41.92 -10.76
C ALA A 210 -21.24 -42.00 -11.25
N LYS A 211 -21.53 -41.44 -12.44
CA LYS A 211 -22.86 -41.49 -13.05
C LYS A 211 -23.19 -42.91 -13.50
N GLU A 212 -22.21 -43.65 -14.02
CA GLU A 212 -22.38 -45.04 -14.44
C GLU A 212 -22.69 -45.97 -13.26
N MET A 213 -21.96 -45.84 -12.14
CA MET A 213 -22.17 -46.73 -10.98
C MET A 213 -23.31 -46.33 -10.05
N TYR A 214 -23.58 -45.03 -9.88
CA TYR A 214 -24.54 -44.55 -8.87
C TYR A 214 -25.76 -43.84 -9.50
N GLY A 215 -25.85 -43.80 -10.84
CA GLY A 215 -26.89 -43.11 -11.62
C GLY A 215 -26.78 -41.58 -11.59
N SER A 216 -26.23 -41.01 -10.51
CA SER A 216 -26.07 -39.57 -10.28
C SER A 216 -24.94 -39.29 -9.31
N MET A 217 -24.28 -38.14 -9.50
CA MET A 217 -23.27 -37.65 -8.57
C MET A 217 -23.79 -37.44 -7.15
N LYS A 218 -25.09 -37.14 -6.97
CA LYS A 218 -25.69 -36.97 -5.65
C LYS A 218 -25.65 -38.26 -4.83
N ASN A 219 -25.73 -39.41 -5.51
CA ASN A 219 -25.75 -40.73 -4.90
C ASN A 219 -24.34 -41.25 -4.62
N ALA A 220 -23.31 -40.66 -5.25
CA ALA A 220 -21.91 -40.99 -5.02
C ALA A 220 -21.30 -40.24 -3.81
N VAL A 221 -22.08 -39.40 -3.11
CA VAL A 221 -21.63 -38.68 -1.91
C VAL A 221 -21.35 -39.68 -0.78
N GLY A 222 -20.19 -39.58 -0.15
CA GLY A 222 -19.75 -40.53 0.90
C GLY A 222 -19.11 -41.81 0.36
N THR A 223 -18.95 -41.93 -0.96
CA THR A 223 -18.19 -43.02 -1.59
C THR A 223 -16.78 -42.57 -1.93
N LYS A 224 -15.87 -43.53 -2.17
CA LYS A 224 -14.49 -43.27 -2.59
C LYS A 224 -14.40 -42.42 -3.86
N ILE A 225 -15.37 -42.52 -4.76
CA ILE A 225 -15.43 -41.77 -6.01
C ILE A 225 -15.89 -40.32 -5.79
N GLY A 226 -16.86 -40.12 -4.89
CA GLY A 226 -17.26 -38.79 -4.44
C GLY A 226 -16.09 -38.05 -3.78
N GLU A 227 -15.34 -38.73 -2.92
CA GLU A 227 -14.13 -38.19 -2.28
C GLU A 227 -13.03 -37.87 -3.29
N LEU A 228 -12.79 -38.78 -4.25
CA LEU A 228 -11.79 -38.58 -5.29
C LEU A 228 -12.12 -37.36 -6.15
N LYS A 229 -13.38 -37.17 -6.55
CA LYS A 229 -13.83 -35.97 -7.27
C LYS A 229 -13.61 -34.70 -6.46
N ALA A 230 -13.98 -34.72 -5.17
CA ALA A 230 -13.78 -33.56 -4.29
C ALA A 230 -12.29 -33.21 -4.15
N LYS A 231 -11.41 -34.22 -4.05
CA LYS A 231 -9.96 -34.05 -4.03
C LYS A 231 -9.44 -33.46 -5.35
N THR A 232 -9.89 -33.97 -6.50
CA THR A 232 -9.51 -33.45 -7.82
C THR A 232 -10.01 -32.01 -8.03
N GLU A 233 -11.22 -31.67 -7.57
CA GLU A 233 -11.73 -30.30 -7.60
C GLU A 233 -10.93 -29.36 -6.69
N ALA A 234 -10.52 -29.82 -5.50
CA ALA A 234 -9.64 -29.07 -4.63
C ALA A 234 -8.26 -28.84 -5.29
N ALA A 235 -7.67 -29.88 -5.88
CA ALA A 235 -6.42 -29.78 -6.63
C ALA A 235 -6.55 -28.80 -7.80
N LEU A 236 -7.63 -28.87 -8.58
CA LEU A 236 -7.91 -27.94 -9.68
C LEU A 236 -8.01 -26.49 -9.19
N ARG A 237 -8.68 -26.23 -8.06
CA ARG A 237 -8.75 -24.89 -7.47
C ARG A 237 -7.37 -24.39 -7.03
N CYS A 238 -6.59 -25.25 -6.37
CA CYS A 238 -5.24 -24.92 -5.93
C CYS A 238 -4.30 -24.64 -7.11
N ALA A 239 -4.32 -25.48 -8.15
CA ALA A 239 -3.52 -25.31 -9.35
C ALA A 239 -3.86 -24.00 -10.07
N LYS A 240 -5.16 -23.69 -10.26
CA LYS A 240 -5.59 -22.40 -10.83
C LYS A 240 -5.12 -21.20 -10.00
N ALA A 241 -5.24 -21.28 -8.67
CA ALA A 241 -4.83 -20.19 -7.79
C ALA A 241 -3.31 -19.96 -7.82
N LYS A 242 -2.54 -21.05 -7.82
CA LYS A 242 -1.08 -21.01 -7.95
C LYS A 242 -0.66 -20.41 -9.29
N LEU A 243 -1.17 -20.95 -10.40
CA LEU A 243 -0.82 -20.48 -11.73
C LEU A 243 -1.19 -19.00 -11.94
N LYS A 244 -2.38 -18.56 -11.50
CA LYS A 244 -2.74 -17.13 -11.52
C LYS A 244 -1.74 -16.26 -10.76
N LYS A 245 -1.33 -16.71 -9.57
CA LYS A 245 -0.36 -15.99 -8.74
C LYS A 245 1.01 -15.93 -9.41
N ASP A 246 1.47 -17.03 -9.99
CA ASP A 246 2.78 -17.12 -10.63
C ASP A 246 2.82 -16.29 -11.91
N THR A 247 1.79 -16.38 -12.77
CA THR A 247 1.62 -15.51 -13.95
C THR A 247 1.59 -14.03 -13.56
N PHE A 248 0.83 -13.67 -12.52
CA PHE A 248 0.77 -12.29 -12.05
C PHE A 248 2.12 -11.77 -11.55
N ASN A 249 2.82 -12.56 -10.73
CA ASN A 249 4.14 -12.17 -10.24
C ASN A 249 5.17 -12.10 -11.37
N GLY A 250 5.09 -12.99 -12.36
CA GLY A 250 5.93 -12.99 -13.55
C GLY A 250 5.74 -11.73 -14.38
N ALA A 251 4.49 -11.42 -14.76
CA ALA A 251 4.17 -10.21 -15.53
C ALA A 251 4.56 -8.92 -14.80
N ARG A 252 4.37 -8.87 -13.47
CA ARG A 252 4.81 -7.72 -12.67
C ARG A 252 6.33 -7.62 -12.60
N GLY A 253 7.04 -8.76 -12.48
CA GLY A 253 8.49 -8.80 -12.52
C GLY A 253 9.05 -8.33 -13.86
N GLU A 254 8.46 -8.77 -14.96
CA GLU A 254 8.79 -8.34 -16.33
C GLU A 254 8.56 -6.84 -16.52
N PHE A 255 7.43 -6.31 -16.03
CA PHE A 255 7.16 -4.87 -16.06
C PHE A 255 8.31 -4.06 -15.43
N PHE A 256 8.69 -4.35 -14.18
CA PHE A 256 9.76 -3.62 -13.50
C PHE A 256 11.16 -3.90 -14.06
N ALA A 257 11.36 -5.02 -14.76
CA ALA A 257 12.63 -5.32 -15.41
C ALA A 257 12.80 -4.56 -16.74
N THR A 258 11.71 -4.11 -17.36
CA THR A 258 11.72 -3.57 -18.73
C THR A 258 11.33 -2.09 -18.82
N ILE A 259 10.50 -1.59 -17.89
CA ILE A 259 9.92 -0.25 -17.98
C ILE A 259 10.98 0.86 -18.09
N ASP A 260 12.05 0.79 -17.28
CA ASP A 260 13.13 1.79 -17.29
C ASP A 260 13.82 1.83 -18.66
N THR A 261 14.17 0.67 -19.22
CA THR A 261 14.79 0.56 -20.55
C THR A 261 13.86 1.06 -21.65
N LEU A 262 12.58 0.71 -21.59
CA LEU A 262 11.57 1.19 -22.54
C LEU A 262 11.42 2.70 -22.49
N GLU A 263 11.43 3.28 -21.29
CA GLU A 263 11.27 4.72 -21.09
C GLU A 263 12.52 5.49 -21.54
N ILE A 264 13.73 4.99 -21.24
CA ILE A 264 14.99 5.55 -21.75
C ILE A 264 15.01 5.51 -23.27
N ASN A 265 14.69 4.36 -23.89
CA ASN A 265 14.70 4.24 -25.35
C ASN A 265 13.69 5.18 -26.02
N ARG A 266 12.52 5.39 -25.41
CA ARG A 266 11.54 6.40 -25.89
C ARG A 266 12.09 7.82 -25.83
N GLN A 267 12.85 8.17 -24.79
CA GLN A 267 13.45 9.50 -24.64
C GLN A 267 14.62 9.72 -25.61
N LEU A 268 15.34 8.66 -25.96
CA LEU A 268 16.44 8.71 -26.91
C LEU A 268 15.98 8.73 -28.38
N ASP A 269 14.72 8.42 -28.65
CA ASP A 269 14.14 8.48 -30.00
C ASP A 269 13.83 9.95 -30.38
N PRO A 270 14.58 10.55 -31.32
CA PRO A 270 14.41 11.96 -31.69
C PRO A 270 13.04 12.25 -32.30
N SER A 271 12.37 11.23 -32.86
CA SER A 271 11.05 11.36 -33.46
C SER A 271 9.93 11.50 -32.42
N LEU A 272 10.21 11.21 -31.14
CA LEU A 272 9.26 11.27 -30.04
C LEU A 272 9.50 12.46 -29.10
N LEU A 273 10.48 13.32 -29.39
CA LEU A 273 10.84 14.48 -28.55
C LEU A 273 9.73 15.57 -28.53
N ASP A 274 8.97 15.68 -29.61
CA ASP A 274 7.87 16.65 -29.78
C ASP A 274 6.46 16.05 -29.57
N ILE A 275 6.36 14.76 -29.25
CA ILE A 275 5.08 14.22 -28.78
C ILE A 275 4.86 14.80 -27.40
N ASP A 276 3.90 15.73 -27.30
CA ASP A 276 3.41 16.32 -26.06
C ASP A 276 3.62 15.33 -24.93
N LYS A 277 4.49 15.67 -23.97
CA LYS A 277 4.72 14.88 -22.76
C LYS A 277 3.36 14.64 -22.12
N GLN A 278 2.68 13.56 -22.50
CA GLN A 278 1.42 13.15 -21.91
C GLN A 278 1.82 12.72 -20.52
N ALA A 279 1.80 13.69 -19.61
CA ALA A 279 1.99 13.46 -18.20
C ALA A 279 1.06 12.31 -17.84
N TYR A 280 1.62 11.26 -17.26
CA TYR A 280 0.81 10.15 -16.79
C TYR A 280 -0.18 10.70 -15.76
N GLU A 281 -1.45 10.78 -16.14
CA GLU A 281 -2.52 11.16 -15.23
C GLU A 281 -3.08 9.87 -14.60
N PRO A 282 -2.90 9.65 -13.29
CA PRO A 282 -3.43 8.47 -12.64
C PRO A 282 -4.97 8.49 -12.66
N GLU A 283 -5.57 7.32 -12.87
CA GLU A 283 -7.01 7.19 -12.85
C GLU A 283 -7.58 7.59 -11.48
N LYS A 284 -8.56 8.51 -11.49
CA LYS A 284 -9.18 8.99 -10.25
C LYS A 284 -10.05 7.90 -9.62
N ILE A 285 -9.69 7.45 -8.43
CA ILE A 285 -10.49 6.49 -7.68
C ILE A 285 -11.72 7.18 -7.07
N VAL A 286 -12.90 6.93 -7.61
CA VAL A 286 -14.16 7.38 -7.04
C VAL A 286 -14.77 6.29 -6.15
N HIS A 287 -14.85 6.55 -4.85
CA HIS A 287 -15.51 5.64 -3.93
C HIS A 287 -17.03 5.71 -4.10
N ARG A 288 -17.69 4.54 -4.24
CA ARG A 288 -19.16 4.44 -4.32
C ARG A 288 -19.86 4.91 -3.05
N LEU A 289 -19.26 4.70 -1.89
CA LEU A 289 -19.80 5.10 -0.59
C LEU A 289 -19.42 6.56 -0.32
N ASN A 290 -20.41 7.41 -0.07
CA ASN A 290 -20.22 8.86 0.11
C ASN A 290 -19.34 9.18 1.33
N GLU A 291 -19.58 8.50 2.45
CA GLU A 291 -18.82 8.63 3.70
C GLU A 291 -17.35 8.29 3.47
N ARG A 292 -17.08 7.25 2.65
CA ARG A 292 -15.71 6.88 2.29
C ARG A 292 -15.06 7.90 1.36
N ARG A 293 -15.82 8.48 0.44
CA ARG A 293 -15.34 9.55 -0.46
C ARG A 293 -14.94 10.77 0.37
N GLN A 294 -15.79 11.19 1.30
CA GLN A 294 -15.52 12.32 2.19
C GLN A 294 -14.27 12.11 3.03
N VAL A 295 -14.10 10.92 3.64
CA VAL A 295 -12.87 10.60 4.37
C VAL A 295 -11.65 10.66 3.46
N ALA A 296 -11.72 10.14 2.24
CA ALA A 296 -10.61 10.17 1.30
C ALA A 296 -10.22 11.59 0.90
N GLU A 297 -11.19 12.47 0.66
CA GLU A 297 -10.97 13.89 0.36
C GLU A 297 -10.32 14.62 1.54
N LEU A 298 -10.84 14.43 2.76
CA LEU A 298 -10.30 15.07 3.96
C LEU A 298 -8.89 14.59 4.31
N MET A 299 -8.57 13.32 4.05
CA MET A 299 -7.23 12.76 4.27
C MET A 299 -6.17 13.30 3.31
N GLN A 300 -6.56 13.85 2.16
CA GLN A 300 -5.61 14.44 1.20
C GLN A 300 -5.17 15.85 1.60
N ILE A 301 -5.95 16.53 2.45
CA ILE A 301 -5.69 17.91 2.85
C ILE A 301 -4.60 17.92 3.93
N SER A 302 -3.42 18.42 3.56
CA SER A 302 -2.34 18.71 4.50
C SER A 302 -2.76 19.82 5.47
N MET A 303 -2.50 19.64 6.76
CA MET A 303 -2.75 20.65 7.79
C MET A 303 -1.56 21.59 7.98
N GLN A 304 -0.54 21.48 7.12
CA GLN A 304 0.64 22.34 7.16
C GLN A 304 0.26 23.79 6.82
N GLY A 305 0.70 24.74 7.64
CA GLY A 305 0.49 26.17 7.40
C GLY A 305 -0.93 26.66 7.66
N LEU A 306 -1.85 25.78 8.11
CA LEU A 306 -3.15 26.19 8.60
C LEU A 306 -3.02 26.97 9.91
N SER A 307 -3.94 27.91 10.12
CA SER A 307 -4.11 28.53 11.44
C SER A 307 -4.51 27.46 12.46
N GLU A 308 -4.28 27.69 13.76
CA GLU A 308 -4.68 26.73 14.80
C GLU A 308 -6.18 26.41 14.75
N LYS A 309 -7.00 27.41 14.43
CA LYS A 309 -8.45 27.26 14.29
C LYS A 309 -8.82 26.37 13.11
N ASP A 310 -8.16 26.53 11.96
CA ASP A 310 -8.45 25.76 10.74
C ASP A 310 -7.90 24.33 10.85
N ASP A 311 -6.73 24.15 11.46
CA ASP A 311 -6.16 22.82 11.79
C ASP A 311 -7.14 22.05 12.70
N MET A 312 -7.64 22.70 13.75
CA MET A 312 -8.65 22.12 14.64
C MET A 312 -9.93 21.75 13.89
N ALA A 313 -10.48 22.67 13.09
CA ALA A 313 -11.70 22.41 12.32
C ALA A 313 -11.52 21.24 11.34
N GLN A 314 -10.38 21.15 10.66
CA GLN A 314 -10.09 20.05 9.74
C GLN A 314 -9.99 18.70 10.47
N ARG A 315 -9.38 18.67 11.67
CA ARG A 315 -9.30 17.47 12.52
C ARG A 315 -10.68 16.99 12.97
N VAL A 316 -11.53 17.93 13.39
CA VAL A 316 -12.93 17.66 13.76
C VAL A 316 -13.68 17.06 12.58
N ASN A 317 -13.63 17.70 11.42
CA ASN A 317 -14.30 17.23 10.21
C ASN A 317 -13.85 15.82 9.83
N LEU A 318 -12.56 15.54 9.89
CA LEU A 318 -12.02 14.21 9.59
C LEU A 318 -12.49 13.15 10.60
N VAL A 319 -12.44 13.44 11.90
CA VAL A 319 -12.90 12.49 12.93
C VAL A 319 -14.37 12.20 12.79
N ASN A 320 -15.20 13.23 12.58
CA ASN A 320 -16.63 13.06 12.37
C ASN A 320 -16.90 12.21 11.13
N ALA A 321 -16.22 12.48 10.01
CA ALA A 321 -16.33 11.66 8.80
C ALA A 321 -15.90 10.19 9.02
N LEU A 322 -14.85 9.95 9.82
CA LEU A 322 -14.42 8.60 10.20
C LEU A 322 -15.45 7.87 11.07
N ILE A 323 -16.05 8.58 12.02
CA ILE A 323 -17.12 8.04 12.88
C ILE A 323 -18.33 7.65 12.03
N GLU A 324 -18.78 8.53 11.13
CA GLU A 324 -19.90 8.28 10.23
C GLU A 324 -19.61 7.11 9.29
N LEU A 325 -18.42 7.05 8.68
CA LEU A 325 -17.99 5.91 7.88
C LEU A 325 -18.07 4.59 8.68
N GLY A 326 -17.70 4.64 9.97
CA GLY A 326 -17.80 3.49 10.86
C GLY A 326 -19.24 3.10 11.25
N ARG A 327 -20.21 4.02 11.13
CA ARG A 327 -21.64 3.78 11.40
C ARG A 327 -22.39 3.19 10.21
N VAL A 328 -21.82 3.24 9.01
CA VAL A 328 -22.41 2.64 7.81
C VAL A 328 -22.55 1.13 7.97
N GLY A 329 -23.72 0.69 8.44
CA GLY A 329 -24.21 -0.67 8.30
C GLY A 329 -25.04 -0.75 7.03
N LYS A 330 -24.76 -1.70 6.14
CA LYS A 330 -25.65 -1.93 5.00
C LYS A 330 -27.03 -2.33 5.54
N SER A 331 -28.05 -1.51 5.31
CA SER A 331 -29.43 -1.88 5.59
C SER A 331 -29.83 -3.04 4.67
N CYS A 332 -30.42 -4.09 5.25
CA CYS A 332 -30.94 -5.20 4.47
C CYS A 332 -32.15 -4.71 3.67
N LEU A 333 -31.96 -4.38 2.39
CA LEU A 333 -33.07 -4.31 1.45
C LEU A 333 -33.64 -5.74 1.33
N LYS A 334 -34.92 -5.92 1.69
CA LYS A 334 -35.67 -7.16 1.46
C LYS A 334 -35.76 -7.38 -0.05
N GLY A 335 -34.85 -8.19 -0.60
CA GLY A 335 -34.89 -8.60 -1.99
C GLY A 335 -33.70 -9.49 -2.32
N LYS A 336 -33.96 -10.77 -2.61
CA LYS A 336 -32.94 -11.70 -3.11
C LYS A 336 -32.35 -11.13 -4.40
N GLN A 337 -31.15 -10.57 -4.34
CA GLN A 337 -30.28 -10.50 -5.51
C GLN A 337 -28.88 -10.97 -5.14
N SER A 338 -28.44 -11.94 -5.93
CA SER A 338 -27.21 -12.71 -5.83
C SER A 338 -25.95 -11.86 -5.75
N LEU A 339 -25.07 -12.24 -4.82
CA LEU A 339 -23.68 -11.80 -4.67
C LEU A 339 -22.82 -12.20 -5.88
N LEU A 340 -23.03 -11.55 -7.02
CA LEU A 340 -22.16 -11.68 -8.20
C LEU A 340 -22.16 -10.37 -9.01
N HIS A 341 -21.85 -9.22 -8.41
CA HIS A 341 -21.42 -8.00 -9.14
C HIS A 341 -20.93 -6.88 -8.19
N LEU A 342 -19.84 -7.13 -7.45
CA LEU A 342 -19.05 -6.06 -6.81
C LEU A 342 -17.86 -5.64 -7.69
N ARG A 343 -18.02 -5.72 -9.00
CA ARG A 343 -17.13 -5.12 -10.01
C ARG A 343 -17.94 -4.07 -10.78
N ASN A 344 -17.26 -3.17 -11.47
CA ASN A 344 -17.78 -2.05 -12.28
C ASN A 344 -17.85 -0.72 -11.52
N LEU A 345 -16.69 -0.18 -11.15
CA LEU A 345 -16.57 1.26 -10.97
C LEU A 345 -16.99 1.92 -12.30
N GLU A 346 -18.02 2.76 -12.28
CA GLU A 346 -18.34 3.62 -13.41
C GLU A 346 -17.44 4.85 -13.33
N ILE A 347 -16.69 5.06 -14.41
CA ILE A 347 -15.68 6.11 -14.57
C ILE A 347 -16.37 7.27 -15.28
N VAL A 348 -16.39 8.45 -14.65
CA VAL A 348 -16.85 9.71 -15.28
C VAL A 348 -15.65 10.65 -15.40
N PRO A 349 -15.35 11.19 -16.59
CA PRO A 349 -14.17 12.02 -16.79
C PRO A 349 -14.39 13.41 -16.17
N SER A 350 -13.65 13.75 -15.13
CA SER A 350 -13.44 15.14 -14.73
C SER A 350 -12.18 15.30 -13.88
N ARG A 351 -11.52 16.44 -14.11
CA ARG A 351 -10.17 16.79 -13.68
C ARG A 351 -9.97 16.64 -12.17
N SER A 352 -8.89 15.99 -11.74
CA SER A 352 -8.48 16.04 -10.32
C SER A 352 -7.07 15.49 -10.03
N PRO A 353 -6.46 15.94 -8.91
CA PRO A 353 -5.05 16.25 -8.77
C PRO A 353 -4.36 15.33 -7.76
N ILE A 354 -4.05 14.10 -8.18
CA ILE A 354 -3.28 13.14 -7.36
C ILE A 354 -1.79 13.53 -7.30
N ASP A 355 -1.33 14.37 -8.24
CA ASP A 355 0.06 14.84 -8.29
C ASP A 355 0.42 15.81 -7.16
N ILE A 356 -0.53 16.57 -6.61
CA ILE A 356 -0.24 17.58 -5.58
C ILE A 356 0.18 16.91 -4.26
N ALA A 357 -0.41 15.76 -3.90
CA ALA A 357 -0.14 15.08 -2.63
C ALA A 357 1.18 14.30 -2.61
N PHE A 358 1.55 13.68 -3.75
CA PHE A 358 2.82 12.96 -3.88
C PHE A 358 3.99 13.92 -4.17
N SER A 359 3.75 14.97 -4.97
CA SER A 359 4.67 16.10 -5.11
C SER A 359 4.90 16.79 -3.77
N ALA A 360 3.88 16.98 -2.93
CA ALA A 360 4.07 17.52 -1.58
C ALA A 360 4.86 16.58 -0.65
N PHE A 361 4.72 15.25 -0.78
CA PHE A 361 5.53 14.28 -0.02
C PHE A 361 7.00 14.32 -0.43
N LEU A 362 7.29 14.33 -1.74
CA LEU A 362 8.66 14.46 -2.27
C LEU A 362 9.24 15.85 -2.00
N ASN A 363 8.45 16.91 -2.15
CA ASN A 363 8.84 18.30 -1.88
C ASN A 363 9.11 18.55 -0.40
N ARG A 364 8.58 17.73 0.52
CA ARG A 364 8.86 17.85 1.95
C ARG A 364 10.11 17.08 2.37
N ILE A 365 10.47 16.02 1.64
CA ILE A 365 11.79 15.38 1.76
C ILE A 365 12.87 16.33 1.23
N THR A 366 12.61 17.07 0.16
CA THR A 366 13.53 18.10 -0.33
C THR A 366 13.49 19.40 0.49
N SER A 367 12.33 19.88 0.98
CA SER A 367 12.26 21.13 1.76
C SER A 367 12.80 21.00 3.19
N ALA A 368 12.88 19.80 3.74
CA ALA A 368 13.60 19.54 4.99
C ALA A 368 15.13 19.61 4.83
N THR A 369 15.63 19.72 3.59
CA THR A 369 17.06 19.81 3.27
C THR A 369 17.28 20.98 2.31
N LEU A 370 17.63 22.15 2.84
CA LEU A 370 17.91 23.38 2.08
C LEU A 370 18.82 23.15 0.86
N LEU A 371 18.24 22.89 -0.30
CA LEU A 371 18.88 23.02 -1.61
C LEU A 371 17.95 23.83 -2.51
N ARG A 372 18.37 25.07 -2.79
CA ARG A 372 17.68 25.97 -3.72
C ARG A 372 17.66 25.34 -5.12
N PRO A 373 16.60 25.59 -5.93
CA PRO A 373 16.46 25.05 -7.30
C PRO A 373 17.71 25.26 -8.19
N GLU A 374 18.42 26.37 -7.99
CA GLU A 374 19.66 26.72 -8.71
C GLU A 374 20.81 25.71 -8.53
N LYS A 375 20.82 24.92 -7.45
CA LYS A 375 21.84 23.87 -7.24
C LYS A 375 21.53 22.58 -8.02
N LEU A 376 20.26 22.26 -8.30
CA LEU A 376 19.88 21.06 -9.06
C LEU A 376 20.27 21.18 -10.54
N GLU A 377 20.20 22.39 -11.10
CA GLU A 377 20.58 22.67 -12.49
C GLU A 377 22.09 22.56 -12.73
N ASN A 378 22.91 22.90 -11.72
CA ASN A 378 24.37 22.70 -11.75
C ASN A 378 24.78 21.23 -11.57
N ILE A 379 24.01 20.42 -10.83
CA ILE A 379 24.26 18.98 -10.67
C ILE A 379 23.99 18.22 -11.98
N SER A 380 22.94 18.60 -12.72
CA SER A 380 22.65 18.07 -14.06
C SER A 380 23.81 18.29 -15.05
N LYS A 381 24.41 19.48 -15.05
CA LYS A 381 25.54 19.82 -15.93
C LYS A 381 26.83 19.09 -15.54
N ASN A 382 27.07 18.89 -14.24
CA ASN A 382 28.26 18.16 -13.75
C ASN A 382 28.17 16.65 -13.95
N ILE A 383 26.99 16.03 -13.87
CA ILE A 383 26.82 14.59 -14.13
C ILE A 383 27.11 14.28 -15.62
N PHE A 384 26.72 15.15 -16.55
CA PHE A 384 27.07 15.00 -17.97
C PHE A 384 28.59 15.12 -18.23
N GLY A 385 29.29 15.98 -17.49
CA GLY A 385 30.75 16.12 -17.59
C GLY A 385 31.54 14.92 -17.05
N ILE A 386 31.01 14.22 -16.04
CA ILE A 386 31.69 13.08 -15.40
C ILE A 386 31.52 11.78 -16.21
N ILE A 387 30.39 11.60 -16.91
CA ILE A 387 30.16 10.43 -17.78
C ILE A 387 31.12 10.43 -18.99
N SER A 388 31.61 11.60 -19.43
CA SER A 388 32.64 11.72 -20.48
C SER A 388 34.03 11.21 -20.07
N GLN A 389 34.32 11.01 -18.77
CA GLN A 389 35.67 10.73 -18.29
C GLN A 389 35.87 9.31 -17.73
N LEU A 390 34.83 8.48 -17.71
CA LEU A 390 34.87 7.13 -17.12
C LEU A 390 34.38 6.07 -18.11
N SER A 391 35.17 5.80 -19.16
CA SER A 391 35.08 4.56 -19.93
C SER A 391 36.42 3.83 -19.88
N PRO A 392 36.52 2.66 -19.22
CA PRO A 392 37.77 1.94 -19.15
C PRO A 392 37.72 0.60 -19.89
N TYR A 393 37.42 0.54 -21.20
CA TYR A 393 37.85 -0.59 -22.06
C TYR A 393 38.07 -0.16 -23.52
N PRO A 394 39.20 -0.56 -24.15
CA PRO A 394 39.52 -0.21 -25.54
C PRO A 394 38.97 -1.24 -26.53
N VAL A 395 39.02 -0.87 -27.82
CA VAL A 395 38.75 -1.65 -29.05
C VAL A 395 37.37 -1.39 -29.68
N LEU A 396 37.23 -0.29 -30.43
CA LEU A 396 37.51 -0.29 -31.87
C LEU A 396 37.63 1.15 -32.40
N THR A 397 38.72 1.34 -33.14
CA THR A 397 39.04 2.45 -34.03
C THR A 397 37.91 2.71 -35.05
N ASN A 398 37.79 3.98 -35.44
CA ASN A 398 36.83 4.56 -36.39
C ASN A 398 35.37 4.67 -35.92
N ILE A 399 35.03 5.82 -35.34
CA ILE A 399 34.15 6.84 -35.96
C ILE A 399 34.55 8.18 -35.36
N ALA A 400 35.61 8.77 -35.93
CA ALA A 400 35.84 10.20 -35.90
C ALA A 400 35.67 10.67 -37.35
N SER A 401 34.42 10.81 -37.77
CA SER A 401 34.02 11.50 -39.00
C SER A 401 32.50 11.60 -39.01
N LEU A 402 32.01 12.83 -39.12
CA LEU A 402 30.63 13.26 -39.40
C LEU A 402 29.75 13.57 -38.18
N CYS A 403 29.92 14.83 -37.77
CA CYS A 403 28.92 15.79 -37.26
C CYS A 403 28.36 15.60 -35.85
#